data_AF-A0A7J6VPJ8-F1
#
_entry.id   AF-A0A7J6VPJ8-F1
#
_cell.length_a   1.000
_cell.length_b   1.000
_cell.length_c   1.000
_cell.angle_alpha   90.00
_cell.angle_beta   90.00
_cell.angle_gamma   90.00
#
_symmetry.space_group_name_H-M   'P 1'
#
loop_
_entity.id
_entity.type
_entity.pdbx_description
1 polymer ?
#
loop_
_entity_poly.entity_id
_entity_poly.type
_entity_poly.pdbx_seq_one_letter_code
_entity_poly.pdbx_strand_id
1 'polypeptide(L)' 'MVMQAHVTFRDKGSTQCSWLKPPLGWIALNSDGRLTDYGEKIGWLLRDEEGNVMMAYSSGSNGVTIGFVKL' A
#
# COMPACT_ATOMS: atom_id res chain seq x y z
N MET A 1 11.13 0.07 1.38
CA MET A 1 10.78 -1.01 0.43
C MET A 1 11.04 -0.48 -0.97
N VAL A 2 11.93 -1.12 -1.73
CA VAL A 2 12.21 -0.71 -3.12
C VAL A 2 11.17 -1.39 -3.99
N MET A 3 10.11 -0.68 -4.33
CA MET A 3 9.21 -1.09 -5.41
C MET A 3 9.81 -0.61 -6.72
N GLN A 4 10.09 -1.53 -7.63
CA GLN A 4 10.51 -1.16 -8.98
C GLN A 4 9.25 -0.80 -9.78
N ALA A 5 9.00 0.50 -9.95
CA ALA A 5 7.98 0.97 -10.86
C ALA A 5 8.46 0.73 -12.30
N HIS A 6 7.73 -0.08 -13.06
CA HIS A 6 7.95 -0.17 -14.50
C HIS A 6 7.06 0.89 -15.16
N VAL A 7 7.68 1.97 -15.58
CA VAL A 7 7.00 3.07 -16.27
C VAL A 7 7.10 2.83 -17.77
N THR A 8 5.98 2.48 -18.39
CA THR A 8 5.87 2.40 -19.86
C THR A 8 5.23 3.67 -20.40
N PHE A 9 5.97 4.41 -21.22
CA PHE A 9 5.45 5.55 -21.96
C PHE A 9 4.70 5.04 -23.19
N ARG A 10 3.39 5.30 -23.30
CA ARG A 10 2.67 5.15 -24.57
C ARG A 10 2.57 6.50 -25.23
N ASP A 11 2.84 6.54 -26.54
CA ASP A 11 2.69 7.74 -27.35
C ASP A 11 1.26 8.28 -27.19
N LYS A 12 1.19 9.57 -26.80
CA LYS A 12 -0.01 10.37 -26.52
C LYS A 12 -0.68 10.15 -25.15
N GLY A 13 -0.02 10.65 -24.11
CA GLY A 13 -0.68 11.43 -23.05
C GLY A 13 -1.07 10.71 -21.76
N SER A 14 -0.85 9.41 -21.62
CA SER A 14 -1.01 8.73 -20.33
C SER A 14 0.20 7.88 -19.98
N THR A 15 0.76 8.14 -18.81
CA THR A 15 1.84 7.32 -18.24
C THR A 15 1.18 6.26 -17.36
N GLN A 16 1.18 5.01 -17.83
CA GLN A 16 0.70 3.90 -17.02
C GLN A 16 1.87 3.33 -16.23
N CYS A 17 1.82 3.48 -14.90
CA CYS A 17 2.72 2.79 -13.99
C CYS A 17 2.19 1.37 -13.78
N SER A 18 2.98 0.37 -14.20
CA SER A 18 2.67 -1.03 -13.92
C SER A 18 3.46 -1.47 -12.69
N TRP A 19 2.74 -1.95 -11.69
CA TRP A 19 3.33 -2.51 -10.47
C TRP A 19 3.70 -3.97 -10.73
N LEU A 20 4.98 -4.33 -10.53
CA LEU A 20 5.40 -5.72 -10.57
C LEU A 20 5.05 -6.40 -9.24
N LYS A 21 4.70 -7.70 -9.31
CA LYS A 21 4.54 -8.53 -8.12
C LYS A 21 5.87 -8.53 -7.33
N PRO A 22 5.84 -8.44 -5.98
CA PRO A 22 7.04 -8.62 -5.18
C PRO A 22 7.72 -9.97 -5.49
N PRO A 23 9.06 -10.06 -5.40
CA PRO A 23 9.75 -11.34 -5.47
C PRO A 23 9.25 -12.30 -4.37
N LEU A 24 9.45 -13.61 -4.58
CA LEU A 24 9.11 -14.59 -3.56
C LEU A 24 9.90 -14.34 -2.25
N GLY A 25 9.24 -14.52 -1.11
CA GLY A 25 9.73 -14.23 0.23
C GLY A 25 9.61 -12.76 0.65
N TRP A 26 9.08 -11.89 -0.20
CA TRP A 26 8.89 -10.47 0.12
C TRP A 26 7.46 -10.18 0.58
N ILE A 27 7.35 -9.24 1.53
CA ILE A 27 6.08 -8.68 1.97
C ILE A 27 5.90 -7.33 1.29
N ALA A 28 4.70 -7.07 0.75
CA ALA A 28 4.32 -5.76 0.24
C ALA A 28 3.72 -4.91 1.37
N LEU A 29 4.13 -3.64 1.46
CA LEU A 29 3.53 -2.64 2.33
C LEU A 29 2.87 -1.59 1.46
N ASN A 30 1.56 -1.44 1.61
CA ASN A 30 0.79 -0.39 0.96
C ASN A 30 0.33 0.59 2.02
N SER A 31 0.82 1.82 1.98
CA SER A 31 0.37 2.90 2.85
C SER A 31 -0.45 3.90 2.06
N ASP A 32 -1.47 4.45 2.69
CA ASP A 32 -2.20 5.60 2.18
C ASP A 32 -2.54 6.55 3.33
N GLY A 33 -2.75 7.82 3.01
CA GLY A 33 -3.01 8.86 3.97
C GLY A 33 -4.02 9.87 3.46
N ARG A 34 -4.78 10.44 4.40
CA ARG A 34 -5.70 11.53 4.12
C ARG A 34 -5.35 12.71 5.00
N LEU A 35 -5.29 13.89 4.40
CA LEU A 35 -5.22 15.16 5.10
C LEU A 35 -6.49 15.95 4.84
N THR A 36 -7.07 16.52 5.89
CA THR A 36 -8.24 17.42 5.82
C THR A 36 -8.10 18.54 6.82
N ASP A 37 -8.98 19.53 6.72
CA ASP A 37 -9.13 20.59 7.73
C ASP A 37 -9.48 20.03 9.13
N TYR A 38 -10.02 18.81 9.19
CA TYR A 38 -10.40 18.11 10.43
C TYR A 38 -9.30 17.17 10.94
N GLY A 39 -8.10 17.23 10.37
CA GLY A 39 -6.92 16.47 10.76
C GLY A 39 -6.48 15.42 9.74
N GLU A 40 -5.44 14.70 10.14
CA GLU A 40 -4.76 13.66 9.37
C GLU A 40 -5.16 12.24 9.78
N LYS A 41 -5.12 11.35 8.80
CA LYS A 41 -5.25 9.90 8.98
C LYS A 41 -4.23 9.19 8.12
N ILE A 42 -3.69 8.11 8.64
CA ILE A 42 -2.77 7.24 7.91
C ILE A 42 -3.19 5.79 8.11
N GLY A 43 -3.09 5.00 7.05
CA GLY A 43 -3.31 3.56 7.11
C GLY A 43 -2.27 2.82 6.30
N TRP A 44 -2.09 1.54 6.63
CA TRP A 44 -1.29 0.66 5.80
C TRP A 44 -1.77 -0.79 5.85
N LEU A 45 -1.43 -1.54 4.80
CA LEU A 45 -1.65 -2.98 4.65
C LEU A 45 -0.31 -3.67 4.42
N LEU A 46 -0.02 -4.71 5.20
CA LEU A 46 1.01 -5.69 4.89
C LEU A 46 0.36 -6.85 4.15
N ARG A 47 0.97 -7.25 3.04
CA ARG A 47 0.50 -8.33 2.18
C ARG A 47 1.61 -9.33 1.88
N ASP A 48 1.27 -10.60 1.79
CA ASP A 48 2.19 -11.64 1.37
C ASP A 48 2.51 -11.52 -0.13
N GLU A 49 3.33 -12.44 -0.63
CA GLU A 49 3.72 -12.46 -2.04
C GLU A 49 2.52 -12.68 -2.96
N GLU A 50 1.53 -13.50 -2.58
CA GLU A 50 0.27 -13.72 -3.31
C GLU A 50 -0.66 -12.52 -3.32
N GLY A 51 -0.43 -11.55 -2.42
CA GLY A 51 -1.25 -10.35 -2.27
C GLY A 51 -2.36 -10.48 -1.22
N ASN A 52 -2.38 -11.55 -0.42
CA ASN A 52 -3.28 -11.68 0.71
C ASN A 52 -2.89 -10.69 1.80
N VAL A 53 -3.88 -10.10 2.46
CA VAL A 53 -3.64 -9.21 3.60
C VAL A 53 -3.22 -10.04 4.80
N MET A 54 -2.06 -9.73 5.37
CA MET A 54 -1.57 -10.33 6.61
C MET A 54 -1.90 -9.46 7.82
N MET A 55 -1.76 -8.14 7.66
CA MET A 55 -1.96 -7.17 8.72
C MET A 55 -2.44 -5.84 8.16
N ALA A 56 -3.29 -5.16 8.92
CA ALA A 56 -3.79 -3.83 8.61
C ALA A 56 -3.59 -2.89 9.79
N TYR A 57 -3.30 -1.64 9.49
CA TYR A 57 -3.17 -0.57 10.46
C TYR A 57 -3.94 0.66 10.00
N SER A 58 -4.54 1.37 10.95
CA SER A 58 -5.11 2.68 10.74
C SER A 58 -4.90 3.54 11.98
N SER A 59 -4.56 4.80 11.78
CA SER A 59 -4.41 5.79 12.84
C SER A 59 -5.03 7.11 12.43
N GLY A 60 -5.65 7.78 13.39
CA GLY A 60 -6.13 9.14 13.28
C GLY A 60 -6.42 9.74 14.65
N SER A 61 -7.07 10.89 14.66
CA SER A 61 -7.43 11.63 15.88
C SER A 61 -8.22 10.82 16.92
N ASN A 62 -8.96 9.79 16.49
CA ASN A 62 -9.79 8.94 17.35
C ASN A 62 -9.07 7.68 17.86
N GLY A 63 -7.78 7.51 17.56
CA GLY A 63 -6.95 6.40 18.03
C GLY A 63 -6.36 5.55 16.92
N VAL A 64 -5.82 4.40 17.33
CA VAL A 64 -5.08 3.46 16.49
C VAL A 64 -5.80 2.11 16.47
N THR A 65 -5.94 1.54 15.28
CA THR A 65 -6.47 0.18 15.06
C THR A 65 -5.42 -0.66 14.37
N ILE A 66 -5.16 -1.85 14.90
CA ILE A 66 -4.31 -2.88 14.30
C ILE A 66 -5.13 -4.15 14.15
N GLY A 67 -5.23 -4.67 12.92
CA GLY A 67 -5.91 -5.91 12.60
C GLY A 67 -4.93 -6.94 12.06
N PHE A 68 -5.07 -8.19 12.50
CA PHE A 68 -4.31 -9.32 12.00
C PHE A 68 -5.28 -10.27 11.30
N VAL A 69 -4.90 -10.75 10.12
CA VAL A 69 -5.63 -11.82 9.43
C VAL A 69 -5.05 -13.14 9.90
N LYS A 70 -5.92 -14.05 10.36
CA LYS A 70 -5.49 -15.41 10.69
C LYS A 70 -5.29 -16.16 9.38
N LEU A 71 -4.03 -16.50 9.09
CA LEU A 71 -3.63 -17.36 7.98
C LEU A 71 -3.96 -18.83 8.30
#